data_AF-A0A9D6VR78-F1
#
_entry.id   AF-A0A9D6VR78-F1
#
_cell.length_a   1.000
_cell.length_b   1.000
_cell.length_c   1.000
_cell.angle_alpha   90.00
_cell.angle_beta   90.00
_cell.angle_gamma   90.00
#
_symmetry.space_group_name_H-M   'P 1'
#
loop_
_entity.id
_entity.type
_entity.pdbx_description
1 polymer ?
#
loop_
_entity_poly.entity_id
_entity_poly.type
_entity_poly.pdbx_seq_one_letter_code
_entity_poly.pdbx_strand_id
1 'polypeptide(L)'
;MNLISLNIWGGHIKNPLLDFVCTHRDIDLFCFQEVYHDAKYKISTEKERNYALNIFSELQENLPEHQGFFRPVVDRVYGLALFVRKTIDILGEGEILIHENPHYPGRGPTHARNLQWVELIVNNKKYAILNIHGLWNGLGKSDTPERIAQSLRIKDFLETINIPKVMCGDFNLRPDTKSIKILEEGMDNLIEKHGIQSTRTVLYPKEEKFADYILTSPDIKVNDFFVLSDEVSDHAPLFLSFS
;
A
#
# COMPACT_ATOMS: atom_id res chain seq x y z
N MET A 1 -11.98 -3.58 13.26
CA MET A 1 -11.40 -2.51 12.44
C MET A 1 -11.55 -2.90 11.00
N ASN A 2 -11.82 -1.92 10.14
CA ASN A 2 -11.88 -2.10 8.69
C ASN A 2 -10.75 -1.31 8.02
N LEU A 3 -10.06 -1.95 7.09
CA LEU A 3 -8.95 -1.37 6.33
C LEU A 3 -9.17 -1.55 4.84
N ILE A 4 -8.84 -0.52 4.06
CA ILE A 4 -8.71 -0.60 2.60
C ILE A 4 -7.29 -0.29 2.19
N SER A 5 -6.69 -1.15 1.38
CA SER A 5 -5.41 -0.90 0.69
C SER A 5 -5.65 -0.69 -0.80
N LEU A 6 -5.06 0.34 -1.39
CA LEU A 6 -5.23 0.66 -2.81
C LEU A 6 -4.04 1.43 -3.39
N ASN A 7 -3.42 0.91 -4.44
CA ASN A 7 -2.55 1.71 -5.30
C ASN A 7 -3.46 2.61 -6.15
N ILE A 8 -3.34 3.93 -5.99
CA ILE A 8 -4.26 4.88 -6.62
C ILE A 8 -3.82 5.34 -8.01
N TRP A 9 -2.74 4.77 -8.55
CA TRP A 9 -2.21 5.07 -9.88
C TRP A 9 -1.92 6.57 -10.07
N GLY A 10 -1.42 7.21 -9.01
CA GLY A 10 -1.25 8.67 -8.92
C GLY A 10 -2.50 9.47 -9.22
N GLY A 11 -3.66 8.94 -8.86
CA GLY A 11 -4.97 9.56 -9.04
C GLY A 11 -5.32 9.73 -10.52
N HIS A 12 -4.87 8.83 -11.40
CA HIS A 12 -5.16 8.93 -12.83
C HIS A 12 -6.67 8.99 -13.12
N ILE A 13 -7.46 8.17 -12.42
CA ILE A 13 -8.92 8.14 -12.49
C ILE A 13 -9.50 8.90 -11.29
N LYS A 14 -9.22 10.22 -11.24
CA LYS A 14 -9.41 11.03 -10.03
C LYS A 14 -10.85 11.04 -9.48
N ASN A 15 -11.84 11.37 -10.30
CA ASN A 15 -13.20 11.57 -9.78
C ASN A 15 -13.79 10.26 -9.22
N PRO A 16 -13.74 9.12 -9.92
CA PRO A 16 -14.15 7.84 -9.34
C PRO A 16 -13.39 7.48 -8.05
N LEU A 17 -12.08 7.76 -7.97
CA LEU A 17 -11.30 7.56 -6.76
C LEU A 17 -11.83 8.41 -5.58
N LEU A 18 -12.13 9.69 -5.82
CA LEU A 18 -12.67 10.57 -4.79
C LEU A 18 -14.09 10.14 -4.36
N ASP A 19 -14.95 9.74 -5.30
CA ASP A 19 -16.29 9.22 -5.01
C ASP A 19 -16.22 7.92 -4.18
N PHE A 20 -15.26 7.05 -4.50
CA PHE A 20 -15.01 5.81 -3.78
C PHE A 20 -14.62 6.05 -2.32
N VAL A 21 -13.64 6.93 -2.06
CA VAL A 21 -13.26 7.24 -0.67
C VAL A 21 -14.39 7.95 0.07
N CYS A 22 -15.19 8.78 -0.62
CA CYS A 22 -16.38 9.41 -0.04
C CYS A 22 -17.43 8.39 0.39
N THR A 23 -17.67 7.37 -0.42
CA THR A 23 -18.64 6.31 -0.15
C THR A 23 -18.19 5.41 1.00
N HIS A 24 -16.88 5.26 1.18
CA HIS A 24 -16.26 4.41 2.22
C HIS A 24 -15.72 5.19 3.42
N ARG A 25 -16.24 6.40 3.70
CA ARG A 25 -15.76 7.26 4.81
C ARG A 25 -15.86 6.63 6.20
N ASP A 26 -16.58 5.52 6.35
CA ASP A 26 -16.71 4.77 7.60
C ASP A 26 -15.55 3.80 7.85
N ILE A 27 -14.72 3.52 6.84
CA ILE A 27 -13.51 2.70 6.97
C ILE A 27 -12.55 3.31 7.98
N ASP A 28 -11.97 2.48 8.85
CA ASP A 28 -11.10 2.95 9.91
C ASP A 28 -9.72 3.37 9.38
N LEU A 29 -9.20 2.62 8.40
CA LEU A 29 -7.87 2.85 7.84
C LEU A 29 -7.85 2.78 6.31
N PHE A 30 -7.18 3.74 5.67
CA PHE A 30 -6.80 3.63 4.27
C PHE A 30 -5.28 3.60 4.10
N CYS A 31 -4.79 2.67 3.29
CA CYS A 31 -3.38 2.54 2.93
C CYS A 31 -3.23 2.74 1.41
N PHE A 32 -2.74 3.90 1.00
CA PHE A 32 -2.59 4.28 -0.40
C PHE A 32 -1.14 4.23 -0.87
N GLN A 33 -0.96 3.80 -2.12
CA GLN A 33 0.32 3.82 -2.83
C GLN A 33 0.24 4.72 -4.07
N GLU A 34 1.38 5.20 -4.55
CA GLU A 34 1.49 6.15 -5.67
C GLU A 34 0.84 7.51 -5.41
N VAL A 35 0.97 8.03 -4.21
CA VAL A 35 0.32 9.30 -3.82
C VAL A 35 1.24 10.47 -4.14
N TYR A 36 0.71 11.50 -4.79
CA TYR A 36 1.37 12.79 -4.97
C TYR A 36 0.85 13.83 -3.97
N HIS A 37 1.75 14.73 -3.54
CA HIS A 37 1.42 15.89 -2.72
C HIS A 37 2.25 17.10 -3.15
N ASP A 38 1.60 18.22 -3.46
CA ASP A 38 2.21 19.48 -3.92
C ASP A 38 3.29 19.32 -5.01
N ALA A 39 3.11 18.32 -5.89
CA ALA A 39 4.06 18.04 -6.95
C ALA A 39 3.90 19.03 -8.11
N LYS A 40 5.02 19.57 -8.61
CA LYS A 40 5.02 20.41 -9.82
C LYS A 40 4.98 19.59 -11.11
N TYR A 41 5.50 18.36 -11.05
CA TYR A 41 5.64 17.47 -12.19
C TYR A 41 5.43 16.03 -11.74
N LYS A 42 4.91 15.18 -12.65
CA LYS A 42 4.85 13.73 -12.44
C LYS A 42 6.25 13.11 -12.45
N ILE A 43 6.45 12.08 -11.63
CA ILE A 43 7.69 11.28 -11.64
C ILE A 43 7.70 10.25 -12.78
N SER A 44 6.51 9.83 -13.24
CA SER A 44 6.37 8.86 -14.31
C SER A 44 6.91 9.38 -15.64
N THR A 45 7.56 8.51 -16.41
CA THR A 45 8.03 8.80 -17.77
C THR A 45 6.96 8.59 -18.83
N GLU A 46 5.81 8.02 -18.46
CA GLU A 46 4.69 7.82 -19.37
C GLU A 46 4.10 9.16 -19.81
N LYS A 47 4.12 9.45 -21.12
CA LYS A 47 3.74 10.77 -21.64
C LYS A 47 2.24 11.05 -21.53
N GLU A 48 1.42 10.07 -21.90
CA GLU A 48 -0.03 10.26 -22.11
C GLU A 48 -0.87 10.17 -20.82
N ARG A 49 -0.32 9.60 -19.73
CA ARG A 49 -1.06 9.48 -18.47
C ARG A 49 -1.10 10.80 -17.71
N ASN A 50 -2.30 11.25 -17.35
CA ASN A 50 -2.54 12.37 -16.44
C ASN A 50 -2.48 11.88 -14.99
N TYR A 51 -1.91 12.69 -14.09
CA TYR A 51 -1.80 12.36 -12.67
C TYR A 51 -2.31 13.53 -11.84
N ALA A 52 -2.97 13.22 -10.72
CA ALA A 52 -3.42 14.20 -9.74
C ALA A 52 -2.26 14.56 -8.81
N LEU A 53 -1.52 15.62 -9.16
CA LEU A 53 -0.27 16.01 -8.50
C LEU A 53 -0.42 16.54 -7.07
N ASN A 54 -1.65 16.68 -6.57
CA ASN A 54 -1.93 17.00 -5.17
C ASN A 54 -3.02 16.10 -4.56
N ILE A 55 -3.10 14.86 -5.01
CA ILE A 55 -4.16 13.92 -4.61
C ILE A 55 -4.17 13.65 -3.10
N PHE A 56 -3.05 13.76 -2.39
CA PHE A 56 -3.04 13.64 -0.93
C PHE A 56 -3.97 14.65 -0.24
N SER A 57 -3.90 15.93 -0.63
CA SER A 57 -4.76 16.97 -0.06
C SER A 57 -6.22 16.75 -0.42
N GLU A 58 -6.50 16.37 -1.67
CA GLU A 58 -7.87 16.07 -2.13
C GLU A 58 -8.47 14.85 -1.40
N LEU A 59 -7.66 13.82 -1.12
CA LEU A 59 -8.07 12.69 -0.27
C LEU A 59 -8.39 13.16 1.16
N GLN A 60 -7.53 14.00 1.76
CA GLN A 60 -7.74 14.53 3.11
C GLN A 60 -9.02 15.39 3.23
N GLU A 61 -9.32 16.19 2.21
CA GLU A 61 -10.57 16.97 2.14
C GLU A 61 -11.81 16.06 2.10
N ASN A 62 -11.70 14.90 1.44
CA ASN A 62 -12.77 13.91 1.31
C ASN A 62 -12.81 12.89 2.45
N LEU A 63 -11.83 12.91 3.36
CA LEU A 63 -11.75 12.08 4.57
C LEU A 63 -11.61 12.97 5.82
N PRO A 64 -12.60 13.85 6.12
CA PRO A 64 -12.47 14.86 7.18
C PRO A 64 -12.37 14.24 8.59
N GLU A 65 -12.87 13.03 8.77
CA GLU A 65 -12.81 12.26 10.02
C GLU A 65 -11.55 11.40 10.14
N HIS A 66 -10.61 11.55 9.21
CA HIS A 66 -9.32 10.87 9.23
C HIS A 66 -8.17 11.85 9.38
N GLN A 67 -7.11 11.37 10.00
CA GLN A 67 -5.79 11.99 10.02
C GLN A 67 -4.92 11.31 8.96
N GLY A 68 -4.51 12.07 7.94
CA GLY A 68 -3.60 11.60 6.90
C GLY A 68 -2.13 11.75 7.28
N PHE A 69 -1.33 10.74 6.95
CA PHE A 69 0.12 10.70 7.10
C PHE A 69 0.74 10.45 5.73
N PHE A 70 1.48 11.43 5.22
CA PHE A 70 2.21 11.32 3.96
C PHE A 70 3.67 10.95 4.21
N ARG A 71 4.17 9.97 3.45
CA ARG A 71 5.53 9.43 3.53
C ARG A 71 6.17 9.42 2.14
N PRO A 72 6.70 10.58 1.70
CA PRO A 72 7.27 10.69 0.36
C PRO A 72 8.63 9.99 0.27
N VAL A 73 8.87 9.33 -0.86
CA VAL A 73 10.14 8.67 -1.18
C VAL A 73 10.88 9.33 -2.35
N VAL A 74 10.18 10.12 -3.17
CA VAL A 74 10.79 10.92 -4.26
C VAL A 74 10.51 12.41 -4.04
N ASP A 75 11.59 13.20 -3.97
CA ASP A 75 11.59 14.67 -3.93
C ASP A 75 10.63 15.32 -2.92
N ARG A 76 10.24 14.59 -1.86
CA ARG A 76 9.22 14.98 -0.87
C ARG A 76 7.80 15.17 -1.43
N VAL A 77 7.53 14.71 -2.65
CA VAL A 77 6.26 14.96 -3.36
C VAL A 77 5.54 13.70 -3.81
N TYR A 78 6.18 12.53 -3.77
CA TYR A 78 5.58 11.26 -4.19
C TYR A 78 5.93 10.13 -3.22
N GLY A 79 4.94 9.34 -2.81
CA GLY A 79 5.17 8.18 -1.96
C GLY A 79 3.89 7.51 -1.48
N LEU A 80 3.88 7.15 -0.20
CA LEU A 80 2.80 6.45 0.48
C LEU A 80 1.92 7.43 1.26
N ALA A 81 0.64 7.09 1.42
CA ALA A 81 -0.21 7.76 2.38
C ALA A 81 -1.00 6.76 3.22
N LEU A 82 -1.17 7.07 4.49
CA LEU A 82 -1.99 6.31 5.42
C LEU A 82 -2.98 7.26 6.07
N PHE A 83 -4.27 6.94 6.04
CA PHE A 83 -5.31 7.72 6.71
C PHE A 83 -5.90 6.88 7.84
N VAL A 84 -5.87 7.40 9.07
CA VAL A 84 -6.43 6.75 10.26
C VAL A 84 -7.63 7.56 10.74
N ARG A 85 -8.76 6.90 11.01
CA ARG A 85 -9.92 7.54 11.60
C ARG A 85 -9.57 8.19 12.94
N LYS A 86 -9.96 9.44 13.15
CA LYS A 86 -9.58 10.28 14.32
C LYS A 86 -10.05 9.73 15.67
N THR A 87 -10.99 8.79 15.67
CA THR A 87 -11.45 8.10 16.88
C THR A 87 -10.52 6.99 17.34
N ILE A 88 -9.47 6.67 16.56
CA ILE A 88 -8.47 5.66 16.90
C ILE A 88 -7.24 6.37 17.46
N ASP A 89 -6.81 5.95 18.64
CA ASP A 89 -5.62 6.47 19.28
C ASP A 89 -4.37 5.94 18.59
N ILE A 90 -3.48 6.85 18.20
CA ILE A 90 -2.20 6.56 17.56
C ILE A 90 -1.10 6.63 18.62
N LEU A 91 -0.35 5.55 18.78
CA LEU A 91 0.77 5.44 19.72
C LEU A 91 2.10 5.88 19.12
N GLY A 92 2.26 5.69 17.81
CA GLY A 92 3.47 6.02 17.08
C GLY A 92 3.28 5.80 15.59
N GLU A 93 4.10 6.45 14.78
CA GLU A 93 4.05 6.33 13.33
C GLU A 93 5.42 6.66 12.73
N GLY A 94 5.71 6.13 11.54
CA GLY A 94 7.00 6.35 10.91
C GLY A 94 7.14 5.68 9.56
N GLU A 95 8.39 5.60 9.11
CA GLU A 95 8.77 4.90 7.89
C GLU A 95 10.16 4.29 8.03
N ILE A 96 10.45 3.30 7.19
CA ILE A 96 11.79 2.74 7.00
C ILE A 96 12.12 2.65 5.51
N LEU A 97 13.40 2.82 5.15
CA LEU A 97 13.87 2.60 3.79
C LEU A 97 13.98 1.10 3.52
N ILE A 98 13.23 0.58 2.55
CA ILE A 98 13.20 -0.85 2.21
C ILE A 98 13.99 -1.18 0.94
N HIS A 99 14.20 -0.21 0.06
CA HIS A 99 15.08 -0.31 -1.11
C HIS A 99 15.70 1.05 -1.40
N GLU A 100 17.00 1.08 -1.68
CA GLU A 100 17.72 2.31 -2.02
C GLU A 100 18.19 2.25 -3.47
N ASN A 101 18.05 3.38 -4.18
CA ASN A 101 18.70 3.58 -5.46
C ASN A 101 19.39 4.94 -5.49
N PRO A 102 20.69 5.01 -5.17
CA PRO A 102 21.44 6.27 -5.15
C PRO A 102 21.67 6.86 -6.56
N HIS A 103 21.45 6.08 -7.62
CA HIS A 103 21.62 6.50 -9.01
C HIS A 103 20.27 6.82 -9.69
N TYR A 104 19.22 7.09 -8.91
CA TYR A 104 17.91 7.43 -9.47
C TYR A 104 17.98 8.74 -10.28
N PRO A 105 17.58 8.75 -11.56
CA PRO A 105 17.70 9.94 -12.42
C PRO A 105 16.64 11.03 -12.13
N GLY A 106 15.87 10.91 -11.05
CA GLY A 106 14.79 11.83 -10.67
C GLY A 106 13.45 11.55 -11.33
N ARG A 107 13.37 10.62 -12.29
CA ARG A 107 12.13 10.18 -12.94
C ARG A 107 12.15 8.69 -13.25
N GLY A 108 10.96 8.11 -13.42
CA GLY A 108 10.76 6.71 -13.74
C GLY A 108 10.59 5.82 -12.52
N PRO A 109 10.45 4.50 -12.73
CA PRO A 109 9.92 3.59 -11.73
C PRO A 109 10.94 3.06 -10.71
N THR A 110 12.23 3.17 -11.01
CA THR A 110 13.33 2.55 -10.26
C THR A 110 13.78 3.35 -9.05
N HIS A 111 12.94 4.24 -8.51
CA HIS A 111 13.27 5.01 -7.32
C HIS A 111 13.38 4.13 -6.07
N ALA A 112 13.98 4.70 -5.03
CA ALA A 112 14.00 4.13 -3.69
C ALA A 112 12.57 3.82 -3.20
N ARG A 113 12.44 2.86 -2.28
CA ARG A 113 11.15 2.45 -1.69
C ARG A 113 11.22 2.55 -0.18
N ASN A 114 10.17 3.09 0.42
CA ASN A 114 9.93 3.09 1.85
C ASN A 114 8.76 2.15 2.21
N LEU A 115 8.73 1.73 3.47
CA LEU A 115 7.57 1.15 4.11
C LEU A 115 7.10 2.16 5.16
N GLN A 116 5.81 2.49 5.14
CA GLN A 116 5.16 3.34 6.13
C GLN A 116 4.51 2.47 7.20
N TRP A 117 4.53 2.89 8.46
CA TRP A 117 3.88 2.17 9.54
C TRP A 117 3.19 3.09 10.55
N VAL A 118 2.16 2.58 11.21
CA VAL A 118 1.49 3.21 12.36
C VAL A 118 1.21 2.16 13.44
N GLU A 119 1.41 2.54 14.69
CA GLU A 119 0.98 1.79 15.87
C GLU A 119 -0.26 2.44 16.47
N LEU A 120 -1.26 1.62 16.77
CA LEU A 120 -2.60 2.03 17.15
C LEU A 120 -3.01 1.32 18.43
N ILE A 121 -3.95 1.90 19.17
CA ILE A 121 -4.67 1.19 20.23
C ILE A 121 -6.18 1.28 20.00
N VAL A 122 -6.83 0.12 19.99
CA VAL A 122 -8.28 -0.01 19.84
C VAL A 122 -8.78 -1.01 20.87
N ASN A 123 -9.76 -0.61 21.69
CA ASN A 123 -10.29 -1.45 22.79
C ASN A 123 -9.20 -2.04 23.69
N ASN A 124 -8.20 -1.23 24.06
CA ASN A 124 -7.02 -1.63 24.85
C ASN A 124 -6.09 -2.67 24.19
N LYS A 125 -6.29 -3.02 22.92
CA LYS A 125 -5.39 -3.89 22.15
C LYS A 125 -4.56 -3.06 21.18
N LYS A 126 -3.25 -3.32 21.13
CA LYS A 126 -2.33 -2.64 20.23
C LYS A 126 -2.27 -3.35 18.87
N TYR A 127 -2.11 -2.58 17.80
CA TYR A 127 -1.93 -3.10 16.45
C TYR A 127 -0.88 -2.29 15.70
N ALA A 128 -0.12 -2.94 14.83
CA ALA A 128 0.74 -2.28 13.86
C ALA A 128 0.15 -2.44 12.46
N ILE A 129 0.05 -1.34 11.71
CA ILE A 129 -0.40 -1.34 10.32
C ILE A 129 0.74 -0.83 9.46
N LEU A 130 1.12 -1.61 8.45
CA LEU A 130 2.24 -1.34 7.56
C LEU A 130 1.74 -1.21 6.13
N ASN A 131 2.11 -0.13 5.47
CA ASN A 131 1.78 0.18 4.08
C ASN A 131 3.06 0.15 3.23
N ILE A 132 3.05 -0.60 2.13
CA ILE A 132 4.22 -0.79 1.26
C ILE A 132 3.89 -0.50 -0.21
N HIS A 133 4.86 0.10 -0.91
CA HIS A 133 4.95 0.03 -2.36
C HIS A 133 6.32 -0.55 -2.74
N GLY A 134 6.35 -1.84 -3.06
CA GLY A 134 7.55 -2.60 -3.40
C GLY A 134 8.16 -2.20 -4.75
N LEU A 135 9.43 -2.58 -4.95
CA LEU A 135 10.22 -2.22 -6.12
C LEU A 135 9.60 -2.70 -7.45
N TRP A 136 9.22 -1.73 -8.29
CA TRP A 136 9.03 -1.91 -9.73
C TRP A 136 10.33 -1.57 -10.47
N ASN A 137 11.03 -2.60 -10.98
CA ASN A 137 12.29 -2.46 -11.72
C ASN A 137 12.13 -2.62 -13.24
N GLY A 138 10.89 -2.75 -13.73
CA GLY A 138 10.60 -2.94 -15.16
C GLY A 138 10.86 -4.37 -15.68
N LEU A 139 11.27 -5.31 -14.83
CA LEU A 139 11.59 -6.69 -15.21
C LEU A 139 10.45 -7.67 -14.89
N GLY A 140 9.20 -7.23 -15.03
CA GLY A 140 8.03 -7.99 -14.60
C GLY A 140 7.92 -8.08 -13.08
N LYS A 141 7.21 -9.11 -12.57
CA LYS A 141 6.95 -9.31 -11.13
C LYS A 141 7.60 -10.57 -10.54
N SER A 142 8.65 -11.08 -11.19
CA SER A 142 9.47 -12.18 -10.67
C SER A 142 10.53 -11.72 -9.66
N ASP A 143 11.22 -12.67 -9.03
CA ASP A 143 12.36 -12.37 -8.18
C ASP A 143 13.50 -11.67 -8.93
N THR A 144 14.19 -10.79 -8.19
CA THR A 144 15.49 -10.22 -8.52
C THR A 144 16.29 -10.09 -7.22
N PRO A 145 17.63 -9.99 -7.25
CA PRO A 145 18.44 -9.79 -6.04
C PRO A 145 17.94 -8.62 -5.19
N GLU A 146 17.53 -7.52 -5.81
CA GLU A 146 17.04 -6.31 -5.14
C GLU A 146 15.69 -6.54 -4.44
N ARG A 147 14.77 -7.30 -5.06
CA ARG A 147 13.47 -7.66 -4.47
C ARG A 147 13.61 -8.64 -3.30
N ILE A 148 14.54 -9.58 -3.40
CA ILE A 148 14.86 -10.50 -2.31
C ILE A 148 15.47 -9.70 -1.13
N ALA A 149 16.44 -8.82 -1.40
CA ALA A 149 17.04 -7.96 -0.37
C ALA A 149 16.02 -7.02 0.27
N GLN A 150 15.10 -6.44 -0.52
CA GLN A 150 13.98 -5.65 0.00
C GLN A 150 13.11 -6.49 0.95
N SER A 151 12.77 -7.72 0.56
CA SER A 151 11.91 -8.61 1.35
C SER A 151 12.58 -9.03 2.66
N LEU A 152 13.88 -9.34 2.64
CA LEU A 152 14.65 -9.63 3.85
C LEU A 152 14.68 -8.42 4.81
N ARG A 153 14.91 -7.22 4.29
CA ARG A 153 14.91 -6.00 5.12
C ARG A 153 13.54 -5.73 5.76
N ILE A 154 12.47 -5.97 5.02
CA ILE A 154 11.10 -5.86 5.55
C ILE A 154 10.89 -6.91 6.64
N LYS A 155 11.29 -8.16 6.39
CA LYS A 155 11.20 -9.24 7.38
C LYS A 155 11.95 -8.89 8.67
N ASP A 156 13.19 -8.42 8.58
CA ASP A 156 13.99 -7.99 9.74
C ASP A 156 13.25 -6.91 10.55
N PHE A 157 12.58 -5.96 9.89
CA PHE A 157 11.77 -4.96 10.57
C PHE A 157 10.51 -5.57 11.21
N LEU A 158 9.81 -6.46 10.51
CA LEU A 158 8.64 -7.14 11.05
C LEU A 158 8.97 -7.94 12.32
N GLU A 159 10.16 -8.54 12.41
CA GLU A 159 10.64 -9.27 13.59
C GLU A 159 10.83 -8.36 14.83
N THR A 160 11.00 -7.05 14.64
CA THR A 160 11.10 -6.09 15.75
C THR A 160 9.73 -5.74 16.37
N ILE A 161 8.65 -6.00 15.64
CA ILE A 161 7.27 -5.65 16.05
C ILE A 161 6.67 -6.83 16.82
N ASN A 162 6.39 -6.64 18.11
CA ASN A 162 5.89 -7.71 18.99
C ASN A 162 4.39 -7.58 19.34
N ILE A 163 3.64 -6.89 18.48
CA ILE A 163 2.18 -6.69 18.58
C ILE A 163 1.50 -7.23 17.31
N PRO A 164 0.18 -7.53 17.36
CA PRO A 164 -0.57 -7.94 16.19
C PRO A 164 -0.36 -6.97 15.03
N LYS A 165 -0.03 -7.48 13.84
CA LYS A 165 0.37 -6.64 12.71
C LYS A 165 -0.29 -7.03 11.40
N VAL A 166 -0.61 -6.02 10.59
CA VAL A 166 -1.12 -6.15 9.23
C VAL A 166 -0.17 -5.40 8.30
N MET A 167 0.32 -6.07 7.25
CA MET A 167 1.09 -5.44 6.19
C MET A 167 0.32 -5.53 4.88
N CYS A 168 0.15 -4.39 4.21
CA CYS A 168 -0.66 -4.28 3.01
C CYS A 168 -0.04 -3.32 1.99
N GLY A 169 -0.45 -3.44 0.72
CA GLY A 169 -0.05 -2.52 -0.34
C GLY A 169 0.29 -3.24 -1.63
N ASP A 170 0.95 -2.53 -2.55
CA ASP A 170 1.46 -3.05 -3.82
C ASP A 170 2.89 -3.58 -3.62
N PHE A 171 3.08 -4.88 -3.60
CA PHE A 171 4.37 -5.53 -3.39
C PHE A 171 5.18 -5.61 -4.69
N ASN A 172 4.56 -5.38 -5.84
CA ASN A 172 5.14 -5.56 -7.16
C ASN A 172 5.69 -6.97 -7.46
N LEU A 173 5.09 -7.98 -6.86
CA LEU A 173 5.51 -9.38 -6.94
C LEU A 173 4.33 -10.29 -7.28
N ARG A 174 4.63 -11.49 -7.80
CA ARG A 174 3.67 -12.60 -7.92
C ARG A 174 3.72 -13.52 -6.71
N PRO A 175 2.64 -14.31 -6.46
CA PRO A 175 2.56 -15.19 -5.29
C PRO A 175 3.60 -16.32 -5.30
N ASP A 176 4.10 -16.72 -6.47
CA ASP A 176 5.08 -17.81 -6.65
C ASP A 176 6.52 -17.41 -6.33
N THR A 177 6.77 -16.13 -6.04
CA THR A 177 8.13 -15.59 -5.84
C THR A 177 8.69 -15.93 -4.46
N LYS A 178 10.02 -16.14 -4.40
CA LYS A 178 10.76 -16.28 -3.14
C LYS A 178 10.62 -15.02 -2.27
N SER A 179 10.57 -13.85 -2.90
CA SER A 179 10.37 -12.58 -2.22
C SER A 179 9.06 -12.55 -1.41
N ILE A 180 7.95 -13.02 -1.98
CA ILE A 180 6.69 -13.17 -1.23
C ILE A 180 6.82 -14.24 -0.15
N LYS A 181 7.42 -15.40 -0.47
CA LYS A 181 7.59 -16.48 0.52
C LYS A 181 8.40 -16.07 1.75
N ILE A 182 9.40 -15.19 1.59
CA ILE A 182 10.15 -14.60 2.72
C ILE A 182 9.22 -13.78 3.63
N LEU A 183 8.30 -13.01 3.05
CA LEU A 183 7.38 -12.14 3.80
C LEU A 183 6.22 -12.91 4.46
N GLU A 184 5.93 -14.12 3.96
CA GLU A 184 4.97 -15.05 4.55
C GLU A 184 5.52 -15.81 5.76
N GLU A 185 6.83 -15.77 6.00
CA GLU A 185 7.42 -16.42 7.17
C GLU A 185 6.91 -15.76 8.46
N GLY A 186 6.00 -16.44 9.16
CA GLY A 186 5.35 -15.91 10.36
C GLY A 186 4.15 -15.00 10.08
N MET A 187 3.63 -14.97 8.84
CA MET A 187 2.48 -14.17 8.42
C MET A 187 1.54 -14.99 7.53
N ASP A 188 0.23 -14.80 7.69
CA ASP A 188 -0.81 -15.35 6.84
C ASP A 188 -0.99 -14.50 5.58
N ASN A 189 -0.84 -15.08 4.39
CA ASN A 189 -1.18 -14.43 3.12
C ASN A 189 -2.67 -14.56 2.81
N LEU A 190 -3.40 -13.45 2.86
CA LEU A 190 -4.85 -13.47 2.65
C LEU A 190 -5.23 -13.69 1.18
N ILE A 191 -4.36 -13.34 0.22
CA ILE A 191 -4.57 -13.64 -1.21
C ILE A 191 -4.62 -15.15 -1.42
N GLU A 192 -3.64 -15.88 -0.87
CA GLU A 192 -3.57 -17.34 -0.96
C GLU A 192 -4.69 -18.02 -0.15
N LYS A 193 -4.89 -17.60 1.11
CA LYS A 193 -5.87 -18.18 2.03
C LYS A 193 -7.32 -18.07 1.55
N HIS A 194 -7.65 -17.00 0.83
CA HIS A 194 -9.00 -16.77 0.29
C HIS A 194 -9.12 -17.13 -1.20
N GLY A 195 -8.09 -17.70 -1.82
CA GLY A 195 -8.14 -18.13 -3.23
C GLY A 195 -8.41 -16.97 -4.20
N ILE A 196 -7.90 -15.78 -3.92
CA ILE A 196 -8.08 -14.59 -4.76
C ILE A 196 -7.41 -14.83 -6.13
N GLN A 197 -8.15 -14.54 -7.20
CA GLN A 197 -7.69 -14.81 -8.57
C GLN A 197 -6.98 -13.62 -9.22
N SER A 198 -7.22 -12.40 -8.74
CA SER A 198 -6.55 -11.20 -9.21
C SER A 198 -6.72 -10.03 -8.23
N THR A 199 -5.74 -9.14 -8.21
CA THR A 199 -5.79 -7.82 -7.54
C THR A 199 -5.75 -6.66 -8.53
N ARG A 200 -6.14 -6.93 -9.78
CA ARG A 200 -6.19 -5.97 -10.88
C ARG A 200 -7.63 -5.70 -11.31
N THR A 201 -7.89 -4.49 -11.77
CA THR A 201 -9.16 -4.15 -12.42
C THR A 201 -9.07 -4.38 -13.93
N VAL A 202 -10.17 -4.18 -14.65
CA VAL A 202 -10.19 -4.24 -16.13
C VAL A 202 -9.32 -3.16 -16.77
N LEU A 203 -8.98 -2.10 -16.03
CA LEU A 203 -8.11 -1.01 -16.48
C LEU A 203 -6.64 -1.45 -16.60
N TYR A 204 -6.30 -2.65 -16.11
CA TYR A 204 -5.01 -3.30 -16.32
C TYR A 204 -5.13 -4.43 -17.35
N PRO A 205 -4.95 -4.17 -18.66
CA PRO A 205 -5.23 -5.15 -19.72
C PRO A 205 -4.14 -6.23 -19.87
N LYS A 206 -3.07 -6.17 -19.07
CA LYS A 206 -1.94 -7.11 -19.17
C LYS A 206 -2.29 -8.44 -18.47
N GLU A 207 -1.52 -9.48 -18.79
CA GLU A 207 -1.75 -10.83 -18.25
C GLU A 207 -1.51 -10.93 -16.74
N GLU A 208 -0.59 -10.12 -16.21
CA GLU A 208 -0.20 -10.14 -14.80
C GLU A 208 -1.38 -9.83 -13.87
N LYS A 209 -1.69 -10.74 -12.94
CA LYS A 209 -2.91 -10.68 -12.11
C LYS A 209 -2.70 -10.20 -10.70
N PHE A 210 -1.46 -10.21 -10.22
CA PHE A 210 -1.15 -9.92 -8.82
C PHE A 210 -0.12 -8.82 -8.70
N ALA A 211 -0.28 -8.01 -7.66
CA ALA A 211 0.60 -6.93 -7.29
C ALA A 211 0.40 -6.62 -5.81
N ASP A 212 -0.87 -6.54 -5.43
CA ASP A 212 -1.31 -6.13 -4.10
C ASP A 212 -1.57 -7.34 -3.19
N TYR A 213 -1.21 -7.18 -1.91
CA TYR A 213 -1.37 -8.21 -0.89
C TYR A 213 -1.81 -7.60 0.43
N ILE A 214 -2.44 -8.43 1.26
CA ILE A 214 -2.57 -8.21 2.69
C ILE A 214 -2.01 -9.44 3.39
N LEU A 215 -0.98 -9.24 4.22
CA LEU A 215 -0.37 -10.23 5.08
C LEU A 215 -0.68 -9.88 6.55
N THR A 216 -1.06 -10.86 7.35
CA THR A 216 -1.39 -10.64 8.78
C THR A 216 -0.59 -11.55 9.68
N SER A 217 -0.19 -11.11 10.86
CA SER A 217 0.35 -12.05 11.85
C SER A 217 -0.74 -13.02 12.35
N PRO A 218 -0.40 -14.24 12.82
CA PRO A 218 -1.37 -15.27 13.18
C PRO A 218 -2.36 -14.90 14.29
N ASP A 219 -2.02 -13.90 15.10
CA ASP A 219 -2.82 -13.36 16.21
C ASP A 219 -3.85 -12.30 15.78
N ILE A 220 -3.87 -11.92 14.50
CA ILE A 220 -4.95 -11.15 13.89
C ILE A 220 -6.11 -12.08 13.58
N LYS A 221 -7.28 -11.80 14.16
CA LYS A 221 -8.52 -12.47 13.77
C LYS A 221 -9.11 -11.76 12.56
N VAL A 222 -8.94 -12.36 11.39
CA VAL A 222 -9.62 -11.94 10.15
C VAL A 222 -11.10 -12.29 10.25
N ASN A 223 -11.96 -11.27 10.15
CA ASN A 223 -13.41 -11.45 10.09
C ASN A 223 -13.87 -11.60 8.65
N ASP A 224 -13.41 -10.72 7.75
CA ASP A 224 -13.68 -10.75 6.32
C ASP A 224 -12.49 -10.22 5.52
N PHE A 225 -12.28 -10.78 4.32
CA PHE A 225 -11.30 -10.28 3.35
C PHE A 225 -11.80 -10.53 1.93
N PHE A 226 -11.75 -9.50 1.09
CA PHE A 226 -12.15 -9.59 -0.33
C PHE A 226 -11.55 -8.45 -1.16
N VAL A 227 -11.55 -8.67 -2.47
CA VAL A 227 -11.16 -7.67 -3.48
C VAL A 227 -12.42 -6.93 -3.92
N LEU A 228 -12.40 -5.61 -3.81
CA LEU A 228 -13.49 -4.75 -4.29
C LEU A 228 -13.43 -4.63 -5.81
N SER A 229 -14.60 -4.60 -6.46
CA SER A 229 -14.72 -4.50 -7.93
C SER A 229 -14.65 -3.07 -8.46
N ASP A 230 -14.44 -2.08 -7.60
CA ASP A 230 -14.40 -0.67 -7.94
C ASP A 230 -13.26 -0.34 -8.91
N GLU A 231 -13.61 0.17 -10.09
CA GLU A 231 -12.66 0.51 -11.16
C GLU A 231 -12.12 1.94 -11.02
N VAL A 232 -11.49 2.21 -9.88
CA VAL A 232 -10.97 3.53 -9.50
C VAL A 232 -9.48 3.68 -9.73
N SER A 233 -8.83 2.59 -10.14
CA SER A 233 -7.41 2.44 -10.44
C SER A 233 -7.22 1.21 -11.32
N ASP A 234 -6.04 1.04 -11.93
CA ASP A 234 -5.62 -0.24 -12.55
C ASP A 234 -5.29 -1.33 -11.50
N HIS A 235 -5.31 -0.97 -10.22
CA HIS A 235 -5.30 -1.86 -9.07
C HIS A 235 -6.69 -1.93 -8.41
N ALA A 236 -7.08 -3.12 -7.97
CA ALA A 236 -8.34 -3.31 -7.27
C ALA A 236 -8.17 -3.05 -5.77
N PRO A 237 -9.09 -2.33 -5.09
CA PRO A 237 -8.98 -2.11 -3.66
C PRO A 237 -9.10 -3.42 -2.88
N LEU A 238 -8.23 -3.63 -1.89
CA LEU A 238 -8.29 -4.77 -0.99
C LEU A 238 -8.94 -4.36 0.33
N PHE A 239 -10.04 -5.03 0.69
CA PHE A 239 -10.73 -4.81 1.96
C PHE A 239 -10.37 -5.89 2.98
N LEU A 240 -10.13 -5.46 4.22
CA LEU A 240 -9.94 -6.32 5.38
C LEU A 240 -10.78 -5.85 6.57
N SER A 241 -11.58 -6.74 7.16
CA SER A 241 -12.16 -6.58 8.49
C SER A 241 -11.46 -7.50 9.49
N PHE A 242 -11.02 -6.95 10.62
CA PHE A 242 -10.18 -7.69 11.59
C PHE A 242 -10.32 -7.20 13.04
N SER A 243 -9.86 -8.03 13.98
CA SER A 243 -9.79 -7.76 15.43
C SER A 243 -8.62 -8.46 16.12
#